data_AF-A0A6H3F712-F1
#
_entry.id   AF-A0A6H3F712-F1
#
_cell.length_a   1.000
_cell.length_b   1.000
_cell.length_c   1.000
_cell.angle_alpha   90.00
_cell.angle_beta   90.00
_cell.angle_gamma   90.00
#
_symmetry.space_group_name_H-M   'P 1'
#
loop_
_entity.id
_entity.type
_entity.pdbx_description
1 polymer ?
#
loop_
_entity_poly.entity_id
_entity_poly.type
_entity_poly.pdbx_seq_one_letter_code
_entity_poly.pdbx_strand_id
1 'polypeptide(L)'
;MTLLEPKAPQGGPVCRRCGTCCLQGGPTLMERDVALLTGGVLALEAMVSLRAGEWARDDVRQLLAPLENERIKVAGLGGSAHPWRCRYYADGAGCTVYGQRPAQCAALYCTDTGPLERLLAAEAPLSRAVALQALAAVPVLPGFPDLRASTRAILADMAAVHEEQSPVRPVLELAARLGYLPRGGRGVRVAATPPPLRHADEQRDALAQISEAARIDAAFRELCQERADLPGALLPFLLGRPLTDLLAEVGLRPAEEA
;
A
#
# COMPACT_ATOMS: atom_id res chain seq x y z
N MET A 1 55.44 -5.18 12.87
CA MET A 1 54.29 -4.31 12.59
C MET A 1 53.04 -5.17 12.63
N THR A 2 52.38 -5.22 13.79
CA THR A 2 51.16 -6.00 13.96
C THR A 2 50.01 -5.18 13.37
N LEU A 3 49.38 -5.68 12.31
CA LEU A 3 48.18 -5.08 11.75
C LEU A 3 47.06 -5.24 12.78
N LEU A 4 46.60 -4.10 13.31
CA LEU A 4 45.39 -4.03 14.14
C LEU A 4 44.18 -4.14 13.21
N GLU A 5 43.49 -5.27 13.24
CA GLU A 5 42.18 -5.40 12.62
C GLU A 5 41.12 -4.67 13.47
N PRO A 6 40.20 -3.89 12.86
CA PRO A 6 39.15 -3.23 13.60
C PRO A 6 38.19 -4.28 14.17
N LYS A 7 38.08 -4.30 15.50
CA LYS A 7 37.05 -5.06 16.22
C LYS A 7 35.67 -4.55 15.78
N ALA A 8 34.90 -5.39 15.08
CA ALA A 8 33.51 -5.10 14.77
C ALA A 8 32.78 -4.66 16.05
N PRO A 9 31.96 -3.58 16.02
CA PRO A 9 31.30 -3.09 17.22
C PRO A 9 30.41 -4.19 17.79
N GLN A 10 30.67 -4.55 19.05
CA GLN A 10 29.85 -5.53 19.76
C GLN A 10 28.52 -4.90 20.13
N GLY A 11 27.43 -5.53 19.68
CA GLY A 11 26.07 -5.30 20.16
C GLY A 11 25.37 -4.07 19.57
N GLY A 12 25.04 -4.12 18.28
CA GLY A 12 24.09 -3.17 17.72
C GLY A 12 22.71 -3.25 18.40
N PRO A 13 21.89 -2.19 18.32
CA PRO A 13 20.56 -2.18 18.91
C PRO A 13 19.69 -3.36 18.43
N VAL A 14 19.07 -4.09 19.37
CA VAL A 14 18.19 -5.24 19.07
C VAL A 14 16.72 -4.85 19.25
N CYS A 15 15.86 -5.26 18.32
CA CYS A 15 14.42 -5.05 18.45
C CYS A 15 13.87 -5.86 19.65
N ARG A 16 13.24 -5.14 20.60
CA ARG A 16 12.61 -5.73 21.79
C ARG A 16 11.25 -6.40 21.55
N ARG A 17 10.83 -6.52 20.28
CA ARG A 17 9.55 -7.13 19.85
C ARG A 17 8.29 -6.54 20.52
N CYS A 18 8.32 -5.26 20.91
CA CYS A 18 7.19 -4.60 21.60
C CYS A 18 5.93 -4.40 20.75
N GLY A 19 6.00 -4.56 19.42
CA GLY A 19 4.83 -4.48 18.55
C GLY A 19 4.38 -3.08 18.16
N THR A 20 4.95 -2.00 18.71
CA THR A 20 4.53 -0.62 18.41
C THR A 20 4.48 -0.31 16.91
N CYS A 21 5.54 -0.65 16.16
CA CYS A 21 5.57 -0.43 14.70
C CYS A 21 4.52 -1.26 13.95
N CYS A 22 4.24 -2.48 14.42
CA CYS A 22 3.22 -3.34 13.85
C CYS A 22 1.81 -2.78 14.11
N LEU A 23 1.56 -2.23 15.30
CA LEU A 23 0.28 -1.64 15.67
C LEU A 23 0.00 -0.32 14.92
N GLN A 24 1.05 0.45 14.60
CA GLN A 24 0.89 1.74 13.93
C GLN A 24 0.74 1.66 12.41
N GLY A 25 1.36 0.68 11.73
CA GLY A 25 1.29 0.71 10.27
C GLY A 25 1.82 -0.48 9.48
N GLY A 26 2.72 -1.29 10.04
CA GLY A 26 3.42 -2.32 9.27
C GLY A 26 4.27 -1.79 8.10
N PRO A 27 5.05 -2.65 7.44
CA PRO A 27 6.01 -2.24 6.44
C PRO A 27 5.37 -2.03 5.06
N THR A 28 5.92 -1.09 4.30
CA THR A 28 5.93 -1.15 2.84
C THR A 28 7.07 -2.06 2.41
N LEU A 29 6.86 -2.88 1.38
CA LEU A 29 7.87 -3.78 0.85
C LEU A 29 8.84 -3.02 -0.06
N MET A 30 10.12 -3.36 0.07
CA MET A 30 11.18 -2.91 -0.84
C MET A 30 11.37 -3.95 -1.95
N GLU A 31 11.97 -3.61 -3.08
CA GLU A 31 12.16 -4.58 -4.18
C GLU A 31 12.89 -5.86 -3.72
N ARG A 32 13.86 -5.73 -2.81
CA ARG A 32 14.56 -6.88 -2.21
C ARG A 32 13.65 -7.83 -1.41
N ASP A 33 12.47 -7.38 -0.99
CA ASP A 33 11.49 -8.19 -0.27
C ASP A 33 10.68 -9.10 -1.20
N VAL A 34 10.90 -9.05 -2.53
CA VAL A 34 10.20 -9.92 -3.50
C VAL A 34 10.33 -11.41 -3.17
N ALA A 35 11.47 -11.82 -2.60
CA ALA A 35 11.70 -13.20 -2.17
C ALA A 35 10.78 -13.64 -1.01
N LEU A 36 10.30 -12.69 -0.20
CA LEU A 36 9.33 -12.97 0.86
C LEU A 36 7.94 -13.28 0.28
N LEU A 37 7.59 -12.67 -0.86
CA LEU A 37 6.38 -13.02 -1.60
C LEU A 37 6.57 -14.38 -2.27
N THR A 38 7.57 -14.54 -3.15
CA THR A 38 7.75 -15.78 -3.93
C THR A 38 8.00 -17.02 -3.08
N GLY A 39 8.64 -16.85 -1.91
CA GLY A 39 8.84 -17.92 -0.92
C GLY A 39 7.63 -18.20 -0.03
N GLY A 40 6.55 -17.43 -0.14
CA GLY A 40 5.30 -17.61 0.61
C GLY A 40 5.37 -17.25 2.09
N VAL A 41 6.43 -16.56 2.53
CA VAL A 41 6.52 -15.98 3.88
C VAL A 41 5.43 -14.92 4.05
N LEU A 42 5.23 -14.12 3.00
CA LEU A 42 4.20 -13.11 2.91
C LEU A 42 3.18 -13.55 1.86
N ALA A 43 2.01 -13.96 2.31
CA ALA A 43 0.92 -14.36 1.45
C ALA A 43 0.25 -13.12 0.79
N LEU A 44 -0.21 -13.26 -0.45
CA LEU A 44 -0.69 -12.13 -1.25
C LEU A 44 -2.02 -11.55 -0.73
N GLU A 45 -2.86 -12.36 -0.08
CA GLU A 45 -4.10 -11.92 0.57
C GLU A 45 -3.84 -10.96 1.75
N ALA A 46 -2.62 -10.96 2.28
CA ALA A 46 -2.19 -10.04 3.33
C ALA A 46 -1.54 -8.76 2.77
N MET A 47 -1.42 -8.62 1.45
CA MET A 47 -0.83 -7.46 0.78
C MET A 47 -1.90 -6.50 0.26
N VAL A 48 -1.51 -5.24 0.09
CA VAL A 48 -2.28 -4.24 -0.62
C VAL A 48 -1.34 -3.39 -1.47
N SER A 49 -1.78 -3.03 -2.66
CA SER A 49 -1.06 -2.11 -3.54
C SER A 49 -1.56 -0.69 -3.31
N LEU A 50 -0.65 0.21 -2.91
CA LEU A 50 -0.92 1.63 -2.82
C LEU A 50 -0.51 2.27 -4.14
N ARG A 51 -1.49 2.79 -4.87
CA ARG A 51 -1.37 3.29 -6.23
C ARG A 51 -0.84 4.71 -6.28
N ALA A 52 -0.29 5.08 -7.43
CA ALA A 52 0.17 6.45 -7.67
C ALA A 52 -1.01 7.43 -7.48
N GLY A 53 -0.75 8.54 -6.79
CA GLY A 53 -1.76 9.53 -6.42
C GLY A 53 -2.46 9.28 -5.07
N GLU A 54 -2.41 8.08 -4.52
CA GLU A 54 -2.96 7.82 -3.17
C GLU A 54 -2.24 8.67 -2.12
N TRP A 55 -2.99 9.24 -1.18
CA TRP A 55 -2.40 9.98 -0.06
C TRP A 55 -1.65 9.04 0.88
N ALA A 56 -0.37 9.32 1.11
CA ALA A 56 0.46 8.58 2.06
C ALA A 56 1.10 9.50 3.08
N ARG A 57 1.11 9.05 4.34
CA ARG A 57 1.81 9.72 5.43
C ARG A 57 3.25 9.22 5.49
N ASP A 58 4.18 10.16 5.47
CA ASP A 58 5.59 9.97 5.77
C ASP A 58 5.86 10.48 7.19
N ASP A 59 5.93 9.54 8.13
CA ASP A 59 6.15 9.80 9.54
C ASP A 59 7.57 10.30 9.84
N VAL A 60 8.53 9.99 8.97
CA VAL A 60 9.90 10.49 9.10
C VAL A 60 9.92 11.97 8.72
N ARG A 61 9.37 12.30 7.54
CA ARG A 61 9.40 13.67 7.01
C ARG A 61 8.29 14.57 7.55
N GLN A 62 7.39 14.02 8.37
CA GLN A 62 6.18 14.67 8.88
C GLN A 62 5.38 15.30 7.73
N LEU A 63 5.16 14.52 6.67
CA LEU A 63 4.56 14.96 5.42
C LEU A 63 3.40 14.02 5.02
N LEU A 64 2.29 14.59 4.61
CA LEU A 64 1.22 13.91 3.91
C LEU A 64 1.25 14.36 2.45
N ALA A 65 1.50 13.44 1.54
CA ALA A 65 1.64 13.72 0.11
C ALA A 65 1.01 12.60 -0.73
N PRO A 66 0.55 12.92 -1.96
CA PRO A 66 0.21 11.87 -2.91
C PRO A 66 1.45 11.03 -3.25
N LEU A 67 1.28 9.73 -3.38
CA LEU A 67 2.33 8.83 -3.82
C LEU A 67 2.74 9.14 -5.25
N GLU A 68 4.04 9.31 -5.48
CA GLU A 68 4.52 9.48 -6.84
C GLU A 68 4.41 8.18 -7.64
N ASN A 69 4.91 7.10 -7.04
CA ASN A 69 4.91 5.77 -7.61
C ASN A 69 4.18 4.79 -6.70
N GLU A 70 3.61 3.78 -7.34
CA GLU A 70 3.00 2.64 -6.67
C GLU A 70 3.97 1.92 -5.73
N ARG A 71 3.44 1.31 -4.66
CA ARG A 71 4.19 0.46 -3.74
C ARG A 71 3.28 -0.60 -3.09
N ILE A 72 3.81 -1.79 -2.86
CA ILE A 72 3.14 -2.86 -2.11
C ILE A 72 3.38 -2.67 -0.62
N LYS A 73 2.32 -2.77 0.18
CA LYS A 73 2.35 -2.68 1.63
C LYS A 73 1.68 -3.91 2.24
N VAL A 74 2.12 -4.30 3.43
CA VAL A 74 1.32 -5.21 4.26
C VAL A 74 0.00 -4.53 4.59
N ALA A 75 -1.11 -5.16 4.21
CA ALA A 75 -2.43 -4.64 4.46
C ALA A 75 -2.71 -4.55 5.97
N GLY A 76 -3.55 -3.57 6.32
CA GLY A 76 -4.05 -3.45 7.69
C GLY A 76 -5.16 -4.46 7.98
N LEU A 77 -5.40 -4.71 9.27
CA LEU A 77 -6.61 -5.39 9.75
C LEU A 77 -7.84 -4.45 9.81
N GLY A 78 -7.66 -3.15 9.58
CA GLY A 78 -8.73 -2.16 9.76
C GLY A 78 -9.03 -1.87 11.24
N GLY A 79 -9.83 -0.83 11.49
CA GLY A 79 -10.26 -0.41 12.84
C GLY A 79 -10.28 1.12 13.01
N SER A 80 -11.07 1.59 13.99
CA SER A 80 -11.29 3.03 14.25
C SER A 80 -10.06 3.75 14.81
N ALA A 81 -9.16 3.05 15.51
CA ALA A 81 -7.96 3.63 16.09
C ALA A 81 -6.77 3.67 15.13
N HIS A 82 -6.47 2.56 14.44
CA HIS A 82 -5.34 2.44 13.51
C HIS A 82 -5.71 1.54 12.31
N PRO A 83 -6.11 2.10 11.15
CA PRO A 83 -6.52 1.28 9.99
C PRO A 83 -5.40 0.41 9.42
N TRP A 84 -4.14 0.76 9.72
CA TRP A 84 -2.94 0.10 9.22
C TRP A 84 -2.29 -0.90 10.19
N ARG A 85 -3.00 -1.37 11.21
CA ARG A 85 -2.49 -2.42 12.10
C ARG A 85 -2.05 -3.65 11.30
N CYS A 86 -0.76 -3.98 11.35
CA CYS A 86 -0.10 -5.02 10.55
C CYS A 86 -0.72 -6.40 10.75
N ARG A 87 -1.07 -7.07 9.66
CA ARG A 87 -1.66 -8.42 9.64
C ARG A 87 -0.78 -9.52 10.24
N TYR A 88 0.54 -9.36 10.23
CA TYR A 88 1.47 -10.34 10.79
C TYR A 88 1.76 -10.14 12.28
N TYR A 89 0.99 -9.29 12.97
CA TYR A 89 1.10 -9.11 14.41
C TYR A 89 -0.01 -9.88 15.12
N ALA A 90 0.40 -10.83 15.96
CA ALA A 90 -0.49 -11.56 16.85
C ALA A 90 -0.41 -10.97 18.27
N ASP A 91 -1.54 -10.62 18.87
CA ASP A 91 -1.59 -10.14 20.24
C ASP A 91 -1.01 -11.19 21.21
N GLY A 92 -0.16 -10.74 22.13
CA GLY A 92 0.53 -11.62 23.09
C GLY A 92 1.70 -12.43 22.50
N ALA A 93 1.72 -12.71 21.20
CA ALA A 93 2.78 -13.49 20.53
C ALA A 93 3.77 -12.64 19.71
N GLY A 94 3.38 -11.43 19.31
CA GLY A 94 4.19 -10.50 18.54
C GLY A 94 4.17 -10.76 17.03
N CYS A 95 5.22 -10.31 16.34
CA CYS A 95 5.36 -10.50 14.90
C CYS A 95 5.59 -11.98 14.56
N THR A 96 4.71 -12.57 13.75
CA THR A 96 4.72 -13.98 13.33
C THR A 96 5.79 -14.28 12.29
N VAL A 97 6.25 -13.26 11.55
CA VAL A 97 7.33 -13.36 10.54
C VAL A 97 8.63 -12.73 11.02
N TYR A 98 8.87 -12.61 12.34
CA TYR A 98 9.99 -11.82 12.88
C TYR A 98 11.39 -12.21 12.35
N GLY A 99 11.62 -13.51 12.10
CA GLY A 99 12.87 -14.04 11.55
C GLY A 99 13.03 -13.81 10.04
N GLN A 100 11.94 -13.55 9.32
CA GLN A 100 11.89 -13.32 7.88
C GLN A 100 11.16 -11.99 7.59
N ARG A 101 11.47 -10.98 8.42
CA ARG A 101 10.78 -9.69 8.39
C ARG A 101 11.19 -8.88 7.16
N PRO A 102 10.28 -8.06 6.60
CA PRO A 102 10.60 -7.14 5.49
C PRO A 102 11.74 -6.17 5.81
N ALA A 103 12.38 -5.65 4.77
CA ALA A 103 13.53 -4.74 4.88
C ALA A 103 13.24 -3.53 5.78
N GLN A 104 12.07 -2.90 5.64
CA GLN A 104 11.68 -1.79 6.52
C GLN A 104 11.58 -2.21 7.99
N CYS A 105 11.02 -3.39 8.27
CA CYS A 105 10.95 -3.93 9.63
C CYS A 105 12.33 -4.27 10.19
N ALA A 106 13.27 -4.70 9.34
CA ALA A 106 14.63 -4.99 9.75
C ALA A 106 15.45 -3.72 10.02
N ALA A 107 15.21 -2.66 9.26
CA ALA A 107 15.89 -1.36 9.41
C ALA A 107 15.28 -0.50 10.53
N LEU A 108 13.99 -0.65 10.83
CA LEU A 108 13.31 0.18 11.82
C LEU A 108 13.79 -0.11 13.25
N TYR A 109 14.30 0.92 13.91
CA TYR A 109 14.60 0.91 15.33
C TYR A 109 13.88 2.05 16.05
N CYS A 110 13.17 1.73 17.14
CA CYS A 110 12.19 2.65 17.74
C CYS A 110 12.82 3.90 18.39
N THR A 111 14.10 3.86 18.73
CA THR A 111 14.80 5.01 19.34
C THR A 111 15.75 5.73 18.37
N ASP A 112 15.95 5.19 17.17
CA ASP A 112 16.72 5.82 16.09
C ASP A 112 16.18 5.31 14.74
N THR A 113 15.46 6.18 14.03
CA THR A 113 14.91 5.87 12.71
C THR A 113 15.93 6.00 11.58
N GLY A 114 17.14 6.51 11.84
CA GLY A 114 18.16 6.78 10.82
C GLY A 114 18.45 5.63 9.85
N PRO A 115 18.52 4.35 10.27
CA PRO A 115 18.68 3.23 9.35
C PRO A 115 17.48 3.03 8.41
N LEU A 116 16.25 3.22 8.89
CA LEU A 116 15.05 3.19 8.04
C LEU A 116 15.07 4.35 7.05
N GLU A 117 15.44 5.55 7.48
CA GLU A 117 15.50 6.72 6.61
C GLU A 117 16.48 6.52 5.45
N ARG A 118 17.66 5.96 5.74
CA ARG A 118 18.65 5.58 4.71
C ARG A 118 18.10 4.54 3.75
N LEU A 119 17.41 3.52 4.25
CA LEU A 119 16.76 2.50 3.42
C LEU A 119 15.74 3.15 2.46
N LEU A 120 14.85 3.99 3.00
CA LEU A 120 13.80 4.68 2.23
C LEU A 120 14.36 5.66 1.20
N ALA A 121 15.54 6.23 1.44
CA ALA A 121 16.19 7.15 0.52
C ALA A 121 17.01 6.43 -0.57
N ALA A 122 17.57 5.25 -0.27
CA ALA A 122 18.50 4.56 -1.16
C ALA A 122 17.85 3.48 -2.03
N GLU A 123 16.65 3.00 -1.67
CA GLU A 123 16.07 1.80 -2.28
C GLU A 123 14.67 2.01 -2.81
N ALA A 124 14.36 1.27 -3.88
CA ALA A 124 13.05 1.29 -4.52
C ALA A 124 12.02 0.47 -3.72
N PRO A 125 10.82 1.03 -3.47
CA PRO A 125 9.66 0.24 -3.04
C PRO A 125 9.28 -0.81 -4.09
N LEU A 126 8.77 -1.95 -3.66
CA LEU A 126 8.28 -2.99 -4.56
C LEU A 126 6.97 -2.57 -5.23
N SER A 127 6.92 -2.55 -6.57
CA SER A 127 5.69 -2.34 -7.34
C SER A 127 4.99 -3.66 -7.70
N ARG A 128 3.70 -3.61 -8.06
CA ARG A 128 2.97 -4.76 -8.63
C ARG A 128 3.66 -5.34 -9.84
N ALA A 129 4.17 -4.50 -10.74
CA ALA A 129 4.82 -4.98 -11.97
C ALA A 129 6.01 -5.90 -11.66
N VAL A 130 6.91 -5.45 -10.76
CA VAL A 130 8.07 -6.25 -10.33
C VAL A 130 7.62 -7.50 -9.56
N ALA A 131 6.63 -7.38 -8.67
CA ALA A 131 6.11 -8.51 -7.92
C ALA A 131 5.46 -9.57 -8.82
N LEU A 132 4.57 -9.16 -9.74
CA LEU A 132 3.86 -10.04 -10.66
C LEU A 132 4.82 -10.73 -11.64
N GLN A 133 5.87 -10.03 -12.10
CA GLN A 133 6.92 -10.64 -12.91
C GLN A 133 7.62 -11.78 -12.14
N ALA A 134 7.98 -11.57 -10.88
CA ALA A 134 8.62 -12.61 -10.07
C ALA A 134 7.65 -13.76 -9.73
N LEU A 135 6.37 -13.45 -9.47
CA LEU A 135 5.34 -14.43 -9.16
C LEU A 135 4.90 -15.27 -10.36
N ALA A 136 5.17 -14.81 -11.59
CA ALA A 136 4.95 -15.62 -12.79
C ALA A 136 5.87 -16.86 -12.83
N ALA A 137 7.03 -16.80 -12.17
CA ALA A 137 8.00 -17.90 -12.14
C ALA A 137 7.71 -18.95 -11.05
N VAL A 138 6.82 -18.69 -10.09
CA VAL A 138 6.50 -19.66 -9.02
C VAL A 138 5.43 -20.65 -9.48
N PRO A 139 5.51 -21.94 -9.12
CA PRO A 139 4.54 -22.94 -9.56
C PRO A 139 3.16 -22.75 -8.94
N VAL A 140 3.10 -22.19 -7.73
CA VAL A 140 1.87 -21.97 -6.96
C VAL A 140 1.86 -20.54 -6.45
N LEU A 141 0.73 -19.84 -6.60
CA LEU A 141 0.62 -18.47 -6.12
C LEU A 141 0.47 -18.47 -4.59
N PRO A 142 1.35 -17.80 -3.82
CA PRO A 142 1.30 -17.78 -2.36
C PRO A 142 -0.04 -17.23 -1.83
N GLY A 143 -0.71 -18.01 -0.98
CA GLY A 143 -2.05 -17.69 -0.49
C GLY A 143 -3.21 -18.15 -1.37
N PHE A 144 -2.92 -18.60 -2.60
CA PHE A 144 -3.91 -18.96 -3.61
C PHE A 144 -3.51 -20.24 -4.35
N PRO A 145 -3.42 -21.40 -3.64
CA PRO A 145 -2.94 -22.63 -4.23
C PRO A 145 -3.84 -23.17 -5.36
N ASP A 146 -5.13 -22.88 -5.29
CA ASP A 146 -6.14 -23.38 -6.23
C ASP A 146 -6.36 -22.43 -7.43
N LEU A 147 -5.62 -21.32 -7.52
CA LEU A 147 -5.80 -20.36 -8.61
C LEU A 147 -5.32 -20.94 -9.94
N ARG A 148 -6.24 -21.03 -10.90
CA ARG A 148 -6.01 -21.60 -12.23
C ARG A 148 -4.84 -20.94 -12.94
N ALA A 149 -4.01 -21.74 -13.62
CA ALA A 149 -2.86 -21.25 -14.37
C ALA A 149 -3.23 -20.20 -15.45
N SER A 150 -4.38 -20.36 -16.11
CA SER A 150 -4.89 -19.39 -17.08
C SER A 150 -5.25 -18.05 -16.44
N THR A 151 -5.93 -18.07 -15.28
CA THR A 151 -6.23 -16.86 -14.51
C THR A 151 -4.95 -16.19 -14.01
N ARG A 152 -3.94 -16.98 -13.62
CA ARG A 152 -2.63 -16.46 -13.20
C ARG A 152 -1.87 -15.76 -14.32
N ALA A 153 -1.95 -16.29 -15.54
CA ALA A 153 -1.23 -15.76 -16.69
C ALA A 153 -1.67 -14.32 -17.05
N ILE A 154 -2.90 -13.93 -16.71
CA ILE A 154 -3.45 -12.60 -17.06
C ILE A 154 -3.36 -11.57 -15.92
N LEU A 155 -2.77 -11.90 -14.76
CA LEU A 155 -2.76 -10.99 -13.61
C LEU A 155 -2.02 -9.67 -13.91
N ALA A 156 -0.87 -9.74 -14.58
CA ALA A 156 -0.10 -8.55 -14.95
C ALA A 156 -0.89 -7.63 -15.88
N ASP A 157 -1.51 -8.20 -16.92
CA ASP A 157 -2.33 -7.45 -17.86
C ASP A 157 -3.57 -6.87 -17.18
N MET A 158 -4.23 -7.63 -16.30
CA MET A 158 -5.39 -7.17 -15.54
C MET A 158 -5.04 -5.95 -14.66
N ALA A 159 -3.90 -6.01 -13.96
CA ALA A 159 -3.44 -4.90 -13.13
C ALA A 159 -3.11 -3.65 -13.97
N ALA A 160 -2.52 -3.83 -15.15
CA ALA A 160 -2.19 -2.74 -16.06
C ALA A 160 -3.43 -2.09 -16.67
N VAL A 161 -4.38 -2.89 -17.16
CA VAL A 161 -5.65 -2.41 -17.72
C VAL A 161 -6.48 -1.69 -16.66
N HIS A 162 -6.50 -2.21 -15.42
CA HIS A 162 -7.16 -1.53 -14.31
C HIS A 162 -6.54 -0.16 -14.01
N GLU A 163 -5.20 -0.07 -14.02
CA GLU A 163 -4.51 1.20 -13.81
C GLU A 163 -4.86 2.25 -14.87
N GLU A 164 -4.94 1.82 -16.13
CA GLU A 164 -5.31 2.67 -17.27
C GLU A 164 -6.77 3.14 -17.20
N GLN A 165 -7.70 2.24 -16.88
CA GLN A 165 -9.14 2.55 -16.88
C GLN A 165 -9.61 3.26 -15.60
N SER A 166 -8.95 3.01 -14.47
CA SER A 166 -9.34 3.51 -13.16
C SER A 166 -8.19 4.22 -12.43
N PRO A 167 -7.51 5.22 -13.02
CA PRO A 167 -6.36 5.87 -12.41
C PRO A 167 -6.76 6.66 -11.16
N VAL A 168 -6.01 6.47 -10.05
CA VAL A 168 -6.35 7.10 -8.76
C VAL A 168 -6.00 8.59 -8.73
N ARG A 169 -4.82 8.95 -9.24
CA ARG A 169 -4.30 10.33 -9.18
C ARG A 169 -5.28 11.41 -9.66
N PRO A 170 -5.83 11.35 -10.89
CA PRO A 170 -6.72 12.41 -11.36
C PRO A 170 -8.00 12.52 -10.51
N VAL A 171 -8.50 11.41 -9.97
CA VAL A 171 -9.71 11.40 -9.13
C VAL A 171 -9.43 12.09 -7.79
N LEU A 172 -8.32 11.75 -7.12
CA LEU A 172 -7.97 12.38 -5.84
C LEU A 172 -7.51 13.82 -5.98
N GLU A 173 -6.93 14.20 -7.14
CA GLU A 173 -6.66 15.60 -7.46
C GLU A 173 -7.96 16.39 -7.63
N LEU A 174 -8.97 15.86 -8.33
CA LEU A 174 -10.29 16.50 -8.41
C LEU A 174 -10.93 16.65 -7.02
N ALA A 175 -10.86 15.61 -6.18
CA ALA A 175 -11.34 15.67 -4.80
C ALA A 175 -10.62 16.78 -4.00
N ALA A 176 -9.30 16.89 -4.12
CA ALA A 176 -8.51 17.95 -3.47
C ALA A 176 -8.91 19.35 -3.96
N ARG A 177 -9.17 19.52 -5.26
CA ARG A 177 -9.64 20.80 -5.84
C ARG A 177 -11.03 21.21 -5.36
N LEU A 178 -11.85 20.23 -4.94
CA LEU A 178 -13.14 20.44 -4.29
C LEU A 178 -13.02 20.70 -2.77
N GLY A 179 -11.80 20.65 -2.21
CA GLY A 179 -11.54 20.86 -0.79
C GLY A 179 -11.58 19.59 0.06
N TYR A 180 -11.69 18.40 -0.55
CA TYR A 180 -11.66 17.12 0.16
C TYR A 180 -10.23 16.62 0.30
N LEU A 181 -9.73 16.58 1.53
CA LEU A 181 -8.38 16.17 1.89
C LEU A 181 -8.41 15.14 3.01
N PRO A 182 -7.38 14.28 3.15
CA PRO A 182 -7.37 13.26 4.18
C PRO A 182 -7.47 13.87 5.58
N ARG A 183 -8.42 13.39 6.37
CA ARG A 183 -8.62 13.83 7.77
C ARG A 183 -7.42 13.52 8.68
N GLY A 184 -6.56 12.58 8.27
CA GLY A 184 -5.34 12.16 8.96
C GLY A 184 -4.18 13.16 8.94
N GLY A 185 -4.34 14.34 8.32
CA GLY A 185 -3.29 15.38 8.25
C GLY A 185 -3.00 16.15 9.54
N ARG A 186 -3.65 15.82 10.68
CA ARG A 186 -3.40 16.53 11.94
C ARG A 186 -1.95 16.35 12.39
N GLY A 187 -1.24 17.46 12.59
CA GLY A 187 0.13 17.47 13.10
C GLY A 187 1.22 17.13 12.07
N VAL A 188 0.87 16.99 10.78
CA VAL A 188 1.85 16.82 9.69
C VAL A 188 1.66 17.90 8.63
N ARG A 189 2.73 18.25 7.91
CA ARG A 189 2.61 19.13 6.75
C ARG A 189 1.87 18.40 5.64
N VAL A 190 0.99 19.09 4.93
CA VAL A 190 0.36 18.54 3.72
C VAL A 190 1.08 19.14 2.51
N ALA A 191 1.44 18.30 1.54
CA ALA A 191 2.01 18.78 0.28
C ALA A 191 1.05 19.75 -0.42
N ALA A 192 1.59 20.62 -1.28
CA ALA A 192 0.78 21.59 -2.00
C ALA A 192 -0.36 20.88 -2.77
N THR A 193 -1.58 21.35 -2.56
CA THR A 193 -2.77 20.85 -3.26
C THR A 193 -2.99 21.65 -4.55
N PRO A 194 -3.59 21.04 -5.59
CA PRO A 194 -3.96 21.77 -6.79
C PRO A 194 -4.91 22.94 -6.48
N PRO A 195 -4.93 23.99 -7.30
CA PRO A 195 -5.77 25.17 -7.06
C PRO A 195 -7.26 24.81 -7.06
N PRO A 196 -8.05 25.38 -6.13
CA PRO A 196 -9.44 25.00 -5.94
C PRO A 196 -10.32 25.41 -7.12
N LEU A 197 -11.37 24.61 -7.37
CA LEU A 197 -12.42 24.93 -8.32
C LEU A 197 -13.31 26.04 -7.76
N ARG A 198 -13.53 27.10 -8.54
CA ARG A 198 -14.26 28.31 -8.09
C ARG A 198 -15.67 28.40 -8.62
N HIS A 199 -15.95 27.78 -9.77
CA HIS A 199 -17.25 27.88 -10.43
C HIS A 199 -18.11 26.66 -10.12
N ALA A 200 -19.40 26.89 -9.86
CA ALA A 200 -20.35 25.83 -9.49
C ALA A 200 -20.47 24.75 -10.58
N ASP A 201 -20.39 25.14 -11.85
CA ASP A 201 -20.48 24.21 -12.98
C ASP A 201 -19.26 23.27 -13.02
N GLU A 202 -18.05 23.82 -12.86
CA GLU A 202 -16.82 23.02 -12.76
C GLU A 202 -16.85 22.06 -11.56
N GLN A 203 -17.41 22.51 -10.43
CA GLN A 203 -17.54 21.69 -9.23
C GLN A 203 -18.52 20.52 -9.45
N ARG A 204 -19.64 20.76 -10.15
CA ARG A 204 -20.60 19.70 -10.52
C ARG A 204 -19.97 18.70 -11.50
N ASP A 205 -19.24 19.18 -12.50
CA ASP A 205 -18.54 18.33 -13.47
C ASP A 205 -17.47 17.46 -12.79
N ALA A 206 -16.71 18.04 -11.85
CA ALA A 206 -15.73 17.29 -11.06
C ALA A 206 -16.38 16.18 -10.23
N LEU A 207 -17.50 16.47 -9.56
CA LEU A 207 -18.25 15.46 -8.79
C LEU A 207 -18.81 14.35 -9.69
N ALA A 208 -19.30 14.70 -10.89
CA ALA A 208 -19.78 13.72 -11.86
C ALA A 208 -18.64 12.80 -12.33
N GLN A 209 -17.45 13.35 -12.63
CA GLN A 209 -16.27 12.57 -13.01
C GLN A 209 -15.79 11.64 -11.89
N ILE A 210 -15.75 12.12 -10.64
CA ILE A 210 -15.40 11.29 -9.47
C ILE A 210 -16.39 10.14 -9.32
N SER A 211 -17.69 10.42 -9.49
CA SER A 211 -18.76 9.42 -9.33
C SER A 211 -18.73 8.37 -10.43
N GLU A 212 -18.46 8.77 -11.68
CA GLU A 212 -18.26 7.85 -12.80
C GLU A 212 -17.04 6.96 -12.57
N ALA A 213 -15.89 7.54 -12.18
CA ALA A 213 -14.68 6.77 -11.90
C ALA A 213 -14.89 5.73 -10.80
N ALA A 214 -15.62 6.06 -9.73
CA ALA A 214 -15.96 5.12 -8.66
C ALA A 214 -16.85 3.96 -9.16
N ARG A 215 -17.80 4.23 -10.06
CA ARG A 215 -18.63 3.18 -10.69
C ARG A 215 -17.81 2.28 -11.61
N ILE A 216 -16.90 2.85 -12.40
CA ILE A 216 -16.00 2.09 -13.29
C ILE A 216 -15.10 1.16 -12.46
N ASP A 217 -14.45 1.65 -11.40
CA ASP A 217 -13.60 0.83 -10.53
C ASP A 217 -14.39 -0.33 -9.88
N ALA A 218 -15.61 -0.06 -9.39
CA ALA A 218 -16.47 -1.07 -8.80
C ALA A 218 -16.88 -2.15 -9.82
N ALA A 219 -17.34 -1.75 -11.01
CA ALA A 219 -17.72 -2.67 -12.06
C ALA A 219 -16.53 -3.51 -12.55
N PHE A 220 -15.33 -2.93 -12.65
CA PHE A 220 -14.12 -3.67 -13.02
C PHE A 220 -13.80 -4.77 -12.00
N ARG A 221 -13.89 -4.46 -10.70
CA ARG A 221 -13.66 -5.43 -9.60
C ARG A 221 -14.70 -6.56 -9.59
N GLU A 222 -15.96 -6.25 -9.90
CA GLU A 222 -17.02 -7.24 -10.04
C GLU A 222 -16.74 -8.18 -11.22
N LEU A 223 -16.42 -7.63 -12.40
CA LEU A 223 -16.07 -8.42 -13.59
C LEU A 223 -14.84 -9.31 -13.36
N CYS A 224 -13.84 -8.84 -12.62
CA CYS A 224 -12.69 -9.65 -12.22
C CYS A 224 -13.10 -10.93 -11.46
N GLN A 225 -14.06 -10.81 -10.54
CA GLN A 225 -14.53 -11.95 -9.74
C GLN A 225 -15.46 -12.84 -10.57
N GLU A 226 -16.42 -12.27 -11.28
CA GLU A 226 -17.45 -13.04 -11.99
C GLU A 226 -16.95 -13.70 -13.27
N ARG A 227 -16.04 -13.03 -14.00
CA ARG A 227 -15.63 -13.46 -15.35
C ARG A 227 -14.24 -14.06 -15.38
N ALA A 228 -13.32 -13.54 -14.58
CA ALA A 228 -11.96 -14.06 -14.46
C ALA A 228 -11.78 -15.03 -13.27
N ASP A 229 -12.82 -15.21 -12.44
CA ASP A 229 -12.79 -16.10 -11.26
C ASP A 229 -11.64 -15.73 -10.30
N LEU A 230 -11.39 -14.42 -10.19
CA LEU A 230 -10.36 -13.90 -9.28
C LEU A 230 -10.90 -13.92 -7.85
N PRO A 231 -10.18 -14.52 -6.89
CA PRO A 231 -10.57 -14.46 -5.49
C PRO A 231 -10.61 -13.01 -4.99
N GLY A 232 -11.70 -12.61 -4.32
CA GLY A 232 -11.83 -11.26 -3.76
C GLY A 232 -10.66 -10.87 -2.85
N ALA A 233 -10.10 -11.83 -2.11
CA ALA A 233 -8.93 -11.64 -1.25
C ALA A 233 -7.63 -11.27 -2.00
N LEU A 234 -7.53 -11.56 -3.29
CA LEU A 234 -6.39 -11.18 -4.13
C LEU A 234 -6.51 -9.74 -4.66
N LEU A 235 -7.72 -9.19 -4.73
CA LEU A 235 -7.96 -7.88 -5.33
C LEU A 235 -7.24 -6.71 -4.64
N PRO A 236 -7.08 -6.65 -3.30
CA PRO A 236 -6.30 -5.57 -2.67
C PRO A 236 -4.84 -5.55 -3.13
N PHE A 237 -4.22 -6.73 -3.34
CA PHE A 237 -2.90 -6.83 -3.94
C PHE A 237 -2.93 -6.46 -5.42
N LEU A 238 -3.89 -7.00 -6.18
CA LEU A 238 -3.91 -6.88 -7.64
C LEU A 238 -4.34 -5.49 -8.14
N LEU A 239 -5.39 -4.93 -7.54
CA LEU A 239 -6.10 -3.72 -7.98
C LEU A 239 -5.99 -2.57 -6.97
N GLY A 240 -5.28 -2.78 -5.85
CA GLY A 240 -5.22 -1.83 -4.75
C GLY A 240 -6.55 -1.68 -4.01
N ARG A 241 -6.64 -0.63 -3.20
CA ARG A 241 -7.86 -0.28 -2.45
C ARG A 241 -8.98 0.18 -3.39
N PRO A 242 -10.25 -0.17 -3.12
CA PRO A 242 -11.39 0.39 -3.85
C PRO A 242 -11.36 1.91 -3.89
N LEU A 243 -11.73 2.51 -5.02
CA LEU A 243 -11.72 3.95 -5.16
C LEU A 243 -12.71 4.63 -4.19
N THR A 244 -13.81 3.97 -3.87
CA THR A 244 -14.78 4.38 -2.84
C THR A 244 -14.15 4.48 -1.45
N ASP A 245 -13.26 3.55 -1.09
CA ASP A 245 -12.55 3.59 0.20
C ASP A 245 -11.58 4.78 0.24
N LEU A 246 -10.86 5.03 -0.87
CA LEU A 246 -9.95 6.17 -1.01
C LEU A 246 -10.69 7.51 -0.90
N LEU A 247 -11.87 7.61 -1.52
CA LEU A 247 -12.73 8.79 -1.44
C LEU A 247 -13.26 8.99 -0.01
N ALA A 248 -13.64 7.91 0.67
CA ALA A 248 -14.10 7.98 2.06
C ALA A 248 -13.01 8.52 3.01
N GLU A 249 -11.74 8.22 2.76
CA GLU A 249 -10.60 8.74 3.53
C GLU A 249 -10.44 10.26 3.44
N VAL A 250 -10.79 10.86 2.30
CA VAL A 250 -10.80 12.33 2.10
C VAL A 250 -12.14 12.97 2.48
N GLY A 251 -13.11 12.18 2.93
CA GLY A 251 -14.41 12.64 3.38
C GLY A 251 -15.49 12.72 2.29
N LEU A 252 -15.23 12.19 1.09
CA LEU A 252 -16.22 12.03 0.04
C LEU A 252 -16.91 10.67 0.19
N ARG A 253 -18.24 10.67 0.29
CA ARG A 253 -19.04 9.44 0.35
C ARG A 253 -20.16 9.50 -0.68
N PRO A 254 -20.63 8.35 -1.19
CA PRO A 254 -21.87 8.31 -1.96
C PRO A 254 -23.00 8.98 -1.18
N ALA A 255 -23.90 9.66 -1.88
CA ALA A 255 -25.14 10.12 -1.26
C ALA A 255 -25.90 8.90 -0.73
N GLU A 256 -26.45 8.99 0.48
CA GLU A 256 -27.38 7.96 0.97
C GLU A 256 -28.57 7.93 0.00
N GLU A 257 -28.92 6.75 -0.50
CA GLU A 257 -30.18 6.57 -1.22
C GLU A 257 -31.32 6.86 -0.24
N ALA A 258 -32.10 7.90 -0.54
CA ALA A 258 -33.24 8.35 0.26
C ALA A 258 -34.45 7.41 0.12
#